data_AF-A0A1V6IXT2-F1
#
_entry.id   AF-A0A1V6IXT2-F1
#
_cell.length_a   1.000
_cell.length_b   1.000
_cell.length_c   1.000
_cell.angle_alpha   90.00
_cell.angle_beta   90.00
_cell.angle_gamma   90.00
#
_symmetry.space_group_name_H-M   'P 1'
#
loop_
_entity.id
_entity.type
_entity.pdbx_description
1 polymer ?
#
loop_
_entity_poly.entity_id
_entity_poly.type
_entity_poly.pdbx_seq_one_letter_code
_entity_poly.pdbx_strand_id
1 'polypeptide(L)'
;MSNVNFTRQLVKGKIAETIFSQMFRESGNFTVLEFGYEKVIPEMIQQGFNENNPMIETLRTAPDFAVIDRDTRQVKLIEVKYQRSLSSEYTLKAANRMSQSWNPSYLFIATLGGFYMDEIANIIKNKGQIAKLNHPKINSDLQNDYLQILKRFEQDN
;
A
#
# COMPACT_ATOMS: atom_id res chain seq x y z
N MET A 1 15.14 -0.05 18.93
CA MET A 1 14.76 1.07 18.05
C MET A 1 14.14 2.16 18.92
N SER A 2 14.46 3.45 18.70
CA SER A 2 13.85 4.53 19.49
C SER A 2 12.37 4.71 19.11
N ASN A 3 11.53 5.09 20.09
CA ASN A 3 10.09 5.36 19.89
C ASN A 3 9.86 6.40 18.77
N VAL A 4 10.75 7.38 18.66
CA VAL A 4 10.73 8.41 17.61
C VAL A 4 10.92 7.82 16.21
N ASN A 5 11.88 6.90 16.03
CA ASN A 5 12.11 6.27 14.71
C ASN A 5 10.93 5.40 14.29
N PHE A 6 10.34 4.66 15.24
CA PHE A 6 9.13 3.88 14.98
C PHE A 6 7.97 4.80 14.57
N THR A 7 7.73 5.87 15.32
CA THR A 7 6.69 6.88 15.03
C THR A 7 6.90 7.49 13.64
N ARG A 8 8.14 7.82 13.27
CA ARG A 8 8.47 8.36 11.94
C ARG A 8 8.08 7.41 10.81
N GLN A 9 8.26 6.10 10.99
CA GLN A 9 7.89 5.11 9.98
C GLN A 9 6.37 4.97 9.84
N LEU A 10 5.62 5.05 10.95
CA LEU A 10 4.15 5.08 10.91
C LEU A 10 3.63 6.30 10.16
N VAL A 11 4.18 7.49 10.43
CA VAL A 11 3.82 8.72 9.71
C VAL A 11 4.08 8.57 8.21
N LYS A 12 5.22 8.00 7.82
CA LYS A 12 5.56 7.75 6.41
C LYS A 12 4.58 6.81 5.72
N GLY A 13 4.18 5.73 6.39
CA GLY A 13 3.12 4.84 5.91
C GLY A 13 1.84 5.62 5.66
N LYS A 14 1.40 6.40 6.65
CA LYS A 14 0.14 7.14 6.56
C LYS A 14 0.15 8.21 5.46
N ILE A 15 1.28 8.86 5.23
CA ILE A 15 1.45 9.80 4.11
C ILE A 15 1.27 9.07 2.77
N ALA A 16 1.89 7.89 2.59
CA ALA A 16 1.75 7.14 1.35
C ALA A 16 0.32 6.63 1.11
N GLU A 17 -0.35 6.12 2.14
CA GLU A 17 -1.77 5.72 2.08
C GLU A 17 -2.67 6.91 1.71
N THR A 18 -2.42 8.07 2.31
CA THR A 18 -3.20 9.30 2.04
C THR A 18 -3.00 9.76 0.60
N ILE A 19 -1.75 9.78 0.12
CA ILE A 19 -1.45 10.11 -1.27
C ILE A 19 -2.15 9.14 -2.22
N PHE A 20 -2.05 7.84 -1.96
CA PHE A 20 -2.70 6.82 -2.75
C PHE A 20 -4.21 7.04 -2.82
N SER A 21 -4.87 7.18 -1.65
CA SER A 21 -6.32 7.25 -1.59
C SER A 21 -6.87 8.52 -2.25
N GLN A 22 -6.23 9.66 -2.02
CA GLN A 22 -6.66 10.94 -2.62
C GLN A 22 -6.40 10.95 -4.13
N MET A 23 -5.23 10.51 -4.59
CA MET A 23 -4.90 10.43 -6.03
C MET A 23 -5.88 9.54 -6.79
N PHE A 24 -6.22 8.37 -6.24
CA PHE A 24 -7.18 7.47 -6.88
C PHE A 24 -8.61 8.03 -6.85
N ARG A 25 -9.05 8.67 -5.75
CA ARG A 25 -10.37 9.31 -5.70
C ARG A 25 -10.49 10.48 -6.69
N GLU A 26 -9.45 11.31 -6.78
CA GLU A 26 -9.43 12.49 -7.65
C GLU A 26 -9.48 12.14 -9.14
N SER A 27 -8.97 10.97 -9.53
CA SER A 27 -9.13 10.47 -10.91
C SER A 27 -10.60 10.32 -11.36
N GLY A 28 -11.55 10.35 -10.42
CA GLY A 28 -12.99 10.29 -10.67
C GLY A 28 -13.53 8.89 -11.03
N ASN A 29 -12.65 7.92 -11.28
CA ASN A 29 -13.03 6.60 -11.79
C ASN A 29 -13.04 5.48 -10.75
N PHE A 30 -12.54 5.74 -9.55
CA PHE A 30 -12.38 4.71 -8.53
C PHE A 30 -13.24 4.97 -7.30
N THR A 31 -13.84 3.91 -6.77
CA THR A 31 -14.28 3.89 -5.37
C THR A 31 -13.16 3.28 -4.54
N VAL A 32 -12.58 4.07 -3.64
CA VAL A 32 -11.51 3.64 -2.73
C VAL A 32 -12.11 3.38 -1.35
N LEU A 33 -11.93 2.17 -0.81
CA LEU A 33 -12.39 1.75 0.50
C LEU A 33 -11.17 1.41 1.36
N GLU A 34 -11.05 2.05 2.53
CA GLU A 34 -9.97 1.79 3.49
C GLU A 34 -10.32 0.57 4.35
N PHE A 35 -9.36 -0.34 4.51
CA PHE A 35 -9.46 -1.43 5.46
C PHE A 35 -9.04 -0.93 6.86
N GLY A 36 -9.91 -1.14 7.85
CA GLY A 36 -9.75 -0.62 9.21
C GLY A 36 -9.49 -1.70 10.27
N TYR A 37 -8.69 -2.72 9.96
CA TYR A 37 -8.50 -3.89 10.85
C TYR A 37 -7.51 -3.64 12.00
N GLU A 38 -6.80 -2.52 11.98
CA GLU A 38 -5.74 -2.19 12.93
C GLU A 38 -6.24 -2.12 14.38
N LYS A 39 -7.52 -1.74 14.57
CA LYS A 39 -8.18 -1.70 15.88
C LYS A 39 -8.73 -3.05 16.31
N VAL A 40 -9.00 -3.94 15.36
CA VAL A 40 -9.62 -5.25 15.62
C VAL A 40 -8.59 -6.23 16.19
N ILE A 41 -7.33 -6.17 15.74
CA ILE A 41 -6.29 -7.11 16.20
C ILE A 41 -6.05 -7.00 17.72
N PRO A 42 -5.83 -5.81 18.31
CA PRO A 42 -5.68 -5.67 19.76
C PRO A 42 -6.90 -6.15 20.55
N GLU A 43 -8.11 -5.89 20.05
CA GLU A 43 -9.36 -6.35 20.67
C GLU A 43 -9.45 -7.88 20.69
N MET A 44 -9.08 -8.55 19.60
CA MET A 44 -9.07 -10.01 19.54
C MET A 44 -8.04 -10.63 20.49
N ILE A 45 -6.85 -10.03 20.61
CA ILE A 45 -5.84 -10.49 21.57
C ILE A 45 -6.38 -10.35 23.00
N GLN A 46 -7.04 -9.24 23.33
CA GLN A 46 -7.67 -9.03 24.64
C GLN A 46 -8.80 -10.05 24.92
N GLN A 47 -9.51 -10.51 23.88
CA GLN A 47 -10.53 -11.55 23.96
C GLN A 47 -9.96 -12.97 24.09
N GLY A 48 -8.65 -13.14 24.19
CA GLY A 48 -7.98 -14.42 24.46
C GLY A 48 -7.60 -15.20 23.19
N PHE A 49 -7.69 -14.59 22.00
CA PHE A 49 -7.13 -15.20 20.80
C PHE A 49 -5.59 -15.21 20.89
N ASN A 50 -5.00 -16.37 20.63
CA ASN A 50 -3.54 -16.51 20.59
C ASN A 50 -2.95 -15.59 19.51
N GLU A 51 -1.87 -14.87 19.82
CA GLU A 51 -1.16 -14.00 18.87
C GLU A 51 -0.70 -14.73 17.61
N ASN A 52 -0.43 -16.04 17.71
CA ASN A 52 -0.02 -16.91 16.60
C ASN A 52 -1.21 -17.55 15.87
N ASN A 53 -2.44 -17.10 16.12
CA ASN A 53 -3.61 -17.63 15.43
C ASN A 53 -3.53 -17.28 13.92
N PRO A 54 -3.71 -18.25 13.01
CA PRO A 54 -3.69 -18.00 11.55
C PRO A 54 -4.64 -16.88 11.09
N MET A 55 -5.76 -16.70 11.78
CA MET A 55 -6.71 -15.60 11.55
C MET A 55 -6.09 -14.24 11.89
N ILE A 56 -5.37 -14.15 13.02
CA ILE A 56 -4.67 -12.92 13.42
C ILE A 56 -3.55 -12.59 12.43
N GLU A 57 -2.80 -13.60 11.96
CA GLU A 57 -1.80 -13.40 10.91
C GLU A 57 -2.44 -12.93 9.58
N THR A 58 -3.60 -13.47 9.21
CA THR A 58 -4.34 -13.03 8.02
C THR A 58 -4.80 -11.58 8.14
N LEU A 59 -5.29 -11.16 9.31
CA LEU A 59 -5.66 -9.77 9.57
C LEU A 59 -4.43 -8.85 9.59
N ARG A 60 -3.29 -9.33 10.09
CA ARG A 60 -2.03 -8.57 10.11
C ARG A 60 -1.44 -8.34 8.71
N THR A 61 -1.78 -9.20 7.75
CA THR A 61 -1.39 -9.06 6.33
C THR A 61 -2.50 -8.49 5.46
N ALA A 62 -3.61 -8.05 6.07
CA ALA A 62 -4.72 -7.45 5.34
C ALA A 62 -4.23 -6.26 4.51
N PRO A 63 -4.65 -6.15 3.23
CA PRO A 63 -4.36 -5.00 2.39
C PRO A 63 -4.89 -3.71 3.02
N ASP A 64 -4.29 -2.57 2.66
CA ASP A 64 -4.73 -1.24 3.12
C ASP A 64 -6.05 -0.78 2.45
N PHE A 65 -6.29 -1.16 1.19
CA PHE A 65 -7.46 -0.71 0.42
C PHE A 65 -8.12 -1.80 -0.41
N ALA A 66 -9.45 -1.68 -0.58
CA ALA A 66 -10.16 -2.24 -1.72
C ALA A 66 -10.52 -1.11 -2.70
N VAL A 67 -10.08 -1.23 -3.94
CA VAL A 67 -10.33 -0.25 -5.01
C VAL A 67 -11.21 -0.87 -6.07
N ILE A 68 -12.34 -0.22 -6.33
CA ILE A 68 -13.32 -0.64 -7.33
C ILE A 68 -13.19 0.30 -8.52
N ASP A 69 -12.82 -0.24 -9.68
CA ASP A 69 -12.89 0.47 -10.95
C ASP A 69 -14.35 0.56 -11.40
N ARG A 70 -14.85 1.78 -11.61
CA ARG A 70 -16.27 2.02 -11.91
C ARG A 70 -16.65 1.64 -13.34
N ASP A 71 -15.69 1.69 -14.26
CA ASP A 71 -15.89 1.36 -15.67
C ASP A 71 -15.95 -0.17 -15.86
N THR A 72 -14.99 -0.89 -15.27
CA THR A 72 -14.83 -2.34 -15.45
C THR A 72 -15.49 -3.17 -14.36
N ARG A 73 -15.90 -2.55 -13.24
CA ARG A 73 -16.42 -3.21 -12.03
C ARG A 73 -15.42 -4.15 -11.35
N GLN A 74 -14.15 -4.12 -11.74
CA GLN A 74 -13.11 -4.93 -11.11
C GLN A 74 -12.76 -4.38 -9.72
N VAL A 75 -12.58 -5.30 -8.76
CA VAL A 75 -12.12 -5.00 -7.41
C VAL A 75 -10.67 -5.41 -7.29
N LYS A 76 -9.82 -4.50 -6.82
CA LYS A 76 -8.41 -4.73 -6.55
C LYS A 76 -8.14 -4.50 -5.07
N LEU A 77 -7.55 -5.51 -4.42
CA LEU A 77 -7.04 -5.38 -3.07
C LEU A 77 -5.61 -4.84 -3.14
N ILE A 78 -5.34 -3.72 -2.47
CA ILE A 78 -4.10 -2.95 -2.66
C ILE A 78 -3.45 -2.70 -1.30
N GLU A 79 -2.21 -3.12 -1.18
CA GLU A 79 -1.29 -2.70 -0.13
C GLU A 79 -0.50 -1.50 -0.59
N VAL A 80 -0.27 -0.55 0.31
CA VAL A 80 0.51 0.65 0.10
C VAL A 80 1.79 0.59 0.92
N LYS A 81 2.91 0.91 0.26
CA LYS A 81 4.21 1.04 0.92
C LYS A 81 4.88 2.34 0.51
N TYR A 82 5.60 2.93 1.46
CA TYR A 82 6.54 4.00 1.20
C TYR A 82 7.97 3.46 1.16
N GLN A 83 8.72 3.87 0.15
CA GLN A 83 10.18 3.71 0.11
C GLN A 83 10.81 5.00 -0.40
N ARG A 84 11.87 5.50 0.25
CA ARG A 84 12.57 6.69 -0.24
C ARG A 84 13.10 6.48 -1.67
N SER A 85 13.66 5.31 -1.93
CA SER A 85 14.11 4.82 -3.22
C SER A 85 13.65 3.38 -3.40
N LEU A 86 13.26 3.01 -4.62
CA LEU A 86 12.77 1.66 -4.90
C LEU A 86 13.84 0.59 -4.64
N SER A 87 13.51 -0.41 -3.85
CA SER A 87 14.33 -1.61 -3.59
C SER A 87 13.58 -2.87 -4.01
N SER A 88 14.15 -3.63 -4.96
CA SER A 88 13.56 -4.89 -5.41
C SER A 88 13.50 -5.94 -4.30
N GLU A 89 14.49 -5.98 -3.42
CA GLU A 89 14.51 -6.89 -2.27
C GLU A 89 13.36 -6.60 -1.31
N TYR A 90 13.15 -5.33 -0.96
CA TYR A 90 12.04 -4.93 -0.09
C TYR A 90 10.69 -5.23 -0.76
N THR A 91 10.55 -4.87 -2.04
CA THR A 91 9.34 -5.11 -2.84
C THR A 91 9.00 -6.60 -2.91
N LEU A 92 10.00 -7.46 -3.17
CA LEU A 92 9.83 -8.92 -3.19
C LEU A 92 9.42 -9.45 -1.82
N LYS A 93 10.03 -8.95 -0.73
CA LYS A 93 9.68 -9.36 0.63
C LYS A 93 8.23 -9.00 0.97
N ALA A 94 7.80 -7.79 0.62
CA ALA A 94 6.42 -7.34 0.81
C ALA A 94 5.45 -8.22 0.00
N ALA A 95 5.76 -8.48 -1.26
CA ALA A 95 4.93 -9.29 -2.14
C ALA A 95 4.78 -10.74 -1.62
N ASN A 96 5.88 -11.38 -1.23
CA ASN A 96 5.84 -12.74 -0.66
C ASN A 96 5.03 -12.82 0.62
N ARG A 97 5.08 -11.78 1.47
CA ARG A 97 4.29 -11.73 2.70
C ARG A 97 2.79 -11.65 2.39
N MET A 98 2.40 -10.80 1.45
CA MET A 98 1.00 -10.67 1.05
C MET A 98 0.45 -11.93 0.37
N SER A 99 1.24 -12.57 -0.51
CA SER A 99 0.78 -13.75 -1.25
C SER A 99 0.40 -14.94 -0.36
N GLN A 100 0.83 -14.95 0.91
CA GLN A 100 0.48 -16.00 1.86
C GLN A 100 -1.00 -15.99 2.26
N SER A 101 -1.65 -14.83 2.21
CA SER A 101 -3.02 -14.68 2.73
C SER A 101 -3.97 -13.97 1.76
N TRP A 102 -3.46 -13.17 0.82
CA TRP A 102 -4.27 -12.31 -0.03
C TRP A 102 -3.84 -12.42 -1.50
N ASN A 103 -4.56 -13.25 -2.27
CA ASN A 103 -4.33 -13.46 -3.70
C ASN A 103 -5.69 -13.63 -4.44
N PRO A 104 -5.96 -12.90 -5.54
CA PRO A 104 -5.13 -11.84 -6.13
C PRO A 104 -5.09 -10.57 -5.29
N SER A 105 -3.93 -9.92 -5.26
CA SER A 105 -3.72 -8.62 -4.64
C SER A 105 -2.63 -7.84 -5.37
N TYR A 106 -2.52 -6.55 -5.07
CA TYR A 106 -1.61 -5.61 -5.71
C TYR A 106 -0.78 -4.89 -4.65
N LEU A 107 0.42 -4.50 -5.04
CA LEU A 107 1.28 -3.62 -4.26
C LEU A 107 1.42 -2.29 -4.97
N PHE A 108 1.15 -1.22 -4.24
CA PHE A 108 1.46 0.15 -4.63
C PHE A 108 2.65 0.65 -3.81
N ILE A 109 3.64 1.24 -4.48
CA ILE A 109 4.82 1.81 -3.82
C ILE A 109 4.96 3.29 -4.20
N ALA A 110 4.94 4.13 -3.18
CA ALA A 110 5.30 5.53 -3.29
C ALA A 110 6.79 5.74 -3.01
N THR A 111 7.45 6.45 -3.93
CA THR A 111 8.85 6.85 -3.78
C THR A 111 9.06 8.31 -4.16
N LEU A 112 10.21 8.88 -3.82
CA LEU A 112 10.58 10.23 -4.28
C LEU A 112 10.82 10.29 -5.81
N GLY A 113 11.00 9.14 -6.46
CA GLY A 113 11.17 9.04 -7.92
C GLY A 113 9.86 8.84 -8.69
N GLY A 114 8.73 8.62 -8.00
CA GLY A 114 7.43 8.35 -8.60
C GLY A 114 6.68 7.19 -7.93
N PHE A 115 5.57 6.82 -8.55
CA PHE A 115 4.65 5.79 -8.08
C PHE A 115 4.77 4.50 -8.91
N TYR A 116 4.60 3.37 -8.25
CA TYR A 116 4.74 2.04 -8.83
C TYR A 116 3.55 1.18 -8.40
N MET A 117 3.06 0.34 -9.29
CA MET A 117 1.95 -0.57 -8.98
C MET A 117 1.98 -1.79 -9.87
N ASP A 118 1.86 -2.98 -9.28
CA ASP A 118 1.71 -4.23 -10.01
C ASP A 118 1.03 -5.29 -9.14
N GLU A 119 0.57 -6.37 -9.77
CA GLU A 119 0.02 -7.53 -9.10
C GLU A 119 1.12 -8.28 -8.34
N ILE A 120 0.81 -8.77 -7.14
CA ILE A 120 1.75 -9.51 -6.30
C ILE A 120 2.37 -10.70 -7.04
N ALA A 121 1.57 -11.44 -7.80
CA ALA A 121 2.05 -12.57 -8.59
C ALA A 121 3.12 -12.17 -9.61
N ASN A 122 2.96 -11.03 -10.29
CA ASN A 122 3.93 -10.51 -11.26
C ASN A 122 5.22 -10.07 -10.57
N ILE A 123 5.10 -9.38 -9.43
CA ILE A 123 6.26 -8.93 -8.64
C ILE A 123 7.11 -10.11 -8.19
N ILE A 124 6.46 -11.18 -7.68
CA ILE A 124 7.16 -12.40 -7.25
C ILE A 124 7.83 -13.07 -8.44
N LYS A 125 7.10 -13.26 -9.55
CA LYS A 125 7.62 -13.85 -10.79
C LYS A 125 8.84 -13.09 -11.31
N ASN A 126 8.81 -11.76 -11.22
CA ASN A 126 9.87 -10.86 -11.69
C ASN A 126 10.90 -10.52 -10.60
N LYS A 127 10.96 -11.30 -9.51
CA LYS A 127 11.96 -11.18 -8.43
C LYS A 127 12.04 -9.77 -7.82
N GLY A 128 10.89 -9.15 -7.58
CA GLY A 128 10.78 -7.84 -6.92
C GLY A 128 10.80 -6.65 -7.85
N GLN A 129 10.89 -6.86 -9.17
CA GLN A 129 10.66 -5.79 -10.13
C GLN A 129 9.17 -5.41 -10.17
N ILE A 130 8.89 -4.12 -10.18
CA ILE A 130 7.54 -3.56 -10.16
C ILE A 130 7.43 -2.46 -11.21
N ALA A 131 6.34 -2.46 -11.97
CA ALA A 131 6.11 -1.45 -13.00
C ALA A 131 5.79 -0.08 -12.39
N LYS A 132 6.15 0.99 -13.09
CA LYS A 132 5.64 2.33 -12.79
C LYS A 132 4.11 2.33 -12.91
N LEU A 133 3.44 3.13 -12.08
CA LEU A 133 2.00 3.30 -12.16
C LEU A 133 1.65 3.88 -13.55
N ASN A 134 0.95 3.08 -14.34
CA ASN A 134 0.47 3.48 -15.65
C ASN A 134 -1.02 3.19 -15.74
N HIS A 135 -1.83 4.24 -15.69
CA HIS A 135 -3.28 4.12 -15.79
C HIS A 135 -3.87 5.30 -16.59
N PRO A 136 -4.77 5.06 -17.58
CA PRO A 136 -5.33 6.13 -18.40
C PRO A 136 -6.02 7.26 -17.61
N LYS A 137 -6.64 6.89 -16.48
CA LYS A 137 -7.33 7.84 -15.57
C LYS A 137 -6.43 8.47 -14.52
N ILE A 138 -5.22 7.93 -14.31
CA ILE A 138 -4.22 8.49 -13.38
C ILE A 138 -3.01 8.91 -14.22
N ASN A 139 -3.19 10.01 -14.94
CA ASN A 139 -2.20 10.52 -15.87
C ASN A 139 -0.96 11.06 -15.14
N SER A 140 0.09 11.35 -15.92
CA SER A 140 1.36 11.82 -15.39
C SER A 140 1.27 13.14 -14.63
N ASP A 141 0.36 14.04 -15.01
CA ASP A 141 0.20 15.35 -14.35
C ASP A 141 -0.35 15.18 -12.94
N LEU A 142 -1.42 14.39 -12.79
CA LEU A 142 -1.98 14.04 -11.49
C LEU A 142 -0.94 13.33 -10.61
N GLN A 143 -0.21 12.35 -11.18
CA GLN A 143 0.88 11.70 -10.45
C GLN A 143 1.97 12.70 -10.03
N ASN A 144 2.31 13.68 -10.86
CA ASN A 144 3.32 14.67 -10.52
C ASN A 144 2.86 15.59 -9.39
N ASP A 145 1.61 16.03 -9.38
CA ASP A 145 1.06 16.88 -8.32
C ASP A 145 1.16 16.20 -6.95
N TYR A 146 0.71 14.95 -6.87
CA TYR A 146 0.83 14.14 -5.64
C TYR A 146 2.28 13.80 -5.28
N LEU A 147 3.16 13.62 -6.26
CA LEU A 147 4.59 13.40 -6.02
C LEU A 147 5.25 14.64 -5.41
N GLN A 148 4.83 15.86 -5.79
CA GLN A 148 5.36 17.09 -5.17
C GLN A 148 4.95 17.19 -3.69
N ILE A 149 3.73 16.79 -3.35
CA ILE A 149 3.27 16.73 -1.96
C ILE A 149 4.19 15.80 -1.15
N LEU A 150 4.42 14.58 -1.65
CA LEU A 150 5.32 13.61 -1.00
C LEU A 150 6.73 14.17 -0.77
N LYS A 151 7.29 14.81 -1.81
CA LYS A 151 8.64 15.40 -1.77
C LYS A 151 8.74 16.50 -0.73
N ARG A 152 7.76 17.38 -0.63
CA ARG A 152 7.72 18.45 0.38
C ARG A 152 7.69 17.86 1.79
N PHE A 153 6.82 16.87 2.04
CA PHE A 153 6.77 16.19 3.34
C PHE A 153 8.10 15.56 3.77
N GLU A 154 8.88 15.00 2.84
CA GLU A 154 10.20 14.40 3.15
C GLU A 154 11.33 15.43 3.21
N GLN A 155 11.20 16.60 2.57
CA GLN A 155 12.21 17.68 2.65
C GLN A 155 12.09 18.47 3.95
N ASP A 156 10.88 18.66 4.46
CA ASP A 156 10.60 19.45 5.65
C ASP A 156 10.80 18.67 6.97
N ASN A 157 11.19 17.38 6.93
CA ASN A 157 11.28 16.46 8.10
C ASN A 157 12.45 15.46 8.06
#